data_AF-L8FSY5-F1
#
_entry.id   AF-L8FSY5-F1
#
_cell.length_a   1.000
_cell.length_b   1.000
_cell.length_c   1.000
_cell.angle_alpha   90.00
_cell.angle_beta   90.00
_cell.angle_gamma   90.00
#
_symmetry.space_group_name_H-M   'P 1'
#
loop_
_entity.id
_entity.type
_entity.pdbx_description
1 polymer ?
#
loop_
_entity_poly.entity_id
_entity_poly.type
_entity_poly.pdbx_seq_one_letter_code
_entity_poly.pdbx_strand_id
1 'polypeptide(L)'
;MVFRISDSELAASDTWRYILRRHISFFGEEEGFQGLLQWIGEDNPSFEHLITLAGSFNATKPREPFATWLFVDAEFRDLVCRMTVLDPARGITAAQALEHPWFVENHDEGVL
;
A
#
# COMPACT_ATOMS: atom_id res chain seq x y z
N MET A 1 9.23 -8.79 -10.14
CA MET A 1 8.21 -7.76 -9.83
C MET A 1 7.91 -7.83 -8.34
N VAL A 2 8.18 -6.75 -7.61
CA VAL A 2 8.10 -6.67 -6.13
C VAL A 2 6.74 -7.06 -5.55
N PHE A 3 5.65 -6.64 -6.22
CA PHE A 3 4.29 -6.83 -5.73
C PHE A 3 3.67 -8.16 -6.18
N ARG A 4 4.39 -8.98 -6.96
CA ARG A 4 3.90 -10.26 -7.46
C ARG A 4 3.90 -11.31 -6.34
N ILE A 5 2.77 -12.00 -6.17
CA ILE A 5 2.68 -13.25 -5.40
C ILE A 5 3.08 -14.44 -6.26
N SER A 6 3.43 -15.58 -5.65
CA SER A 6 3.81 -16.79 -6.40
C SER A 6 2.65 -17.33 -7.24
N ASP A 7 2.95 -18.07 -8.31
CA ASP A 7 1.91 -18.64 -9.19
C ASP A 7 1.00 -19.62 -8.44
N SER A 8 1.54 -20.32 -7.44
CA SER A 8 0.75 -21.18 -6.55
C SER A 8 -0.21 -20.39 -5.66
N GLU A 9 0.22 -19.24 -5.13
CA GLU A 9 -0.68 -18.37 -4.34
C GLU A 9 -1.72 -17.71 -5.24
N LEU A 10 -1.35 -17.36 -6.48
CA LEU A 10 -2.25 -16.79 -7.47
C LEU A 10 -3.35 -17.77 -7.89
N ALA A 11 -3.03 -19.07 -7.99
CA ALA A 11 -3.98 -20.12 -8.35
C ALA A 11 -4.86 -20.60 -7.17
N ALA A 12 -4.60 -20.13 -5.93
CA ALA A 12 -5.37 -20.52 -4.76
C ALA A 12 -6.79 -19.93 -4.77
N SER A 13 -7.77 -20.68 -4.24
CA SER A 13 -9.17 -20.20 -4.15
C SER A 13 -9.33 -18.98 -3.24
N ASP A 14 -8.40 -18.79 -2.30
CA ASP A 14 -8.33 -17.64 -1.40
C ASP A 14 -7.18 -16.69 -1.75
N THR A 15 -6.84 -16.57 -3.04
CA THR A 15 -5.74 -15.71 -3.52
C THR A 15 -5.79 -14.27 -2.97
N TRP A 16 -7.01 -13.77 -2.75
CA TRP A 16 -7.27 -12.46 -2.17
C TRP A 16 -6.53 -12.24 -0.85
N ARG A 17 -6.34 -13.29 -0.03
CA ARG A 17 -5.61 -13.19 1.26
C ARG A 17 -4.16 -12.80 1.05
N TYR A 18 -3.49 -13.41 0.07
CA TYR A 18 -2.09 -13.13 -0.23
C TYR A 18 -1.92 -11.72 -0.78
N ILE A 19 -2.83 -11.29 -1.67
CA ILE A 19 -2.83 -9.95 -2.25
C ILE A 19 -3.07 -8.89 -1.16
N LEU A 20 -4.12 -9.04 -0.35
CA LEU A 20 -4.45 -8.07 0.71
C LEU A 20 -3.40 -8.04 1.80
N ARG A 21 -2.88 -9.20 2.24
CA ARG A 21 -1.79 -9.24 3.21
C ARG A 21 -0.56 -8.48 2.68
N ARG A 22 -0.24 -8.58 1.39
CA ARG A 22 0.88 -7.85 0.80
C ARG A 22 0.64 -6.33 0.79
N HIS A 23 -0.58 -5.88 0.49
CA HIS A 23 -0.95 -4.46 0.59
C HIS A 23 -0.88 -3.94 2.02
N ILE A 24 -1.41 -4.69 3.00
CA ILE A 24 -1.30 -4.33 4.42
C ILE A 24 0.17 -4.27 4.83
N SER A 25 1.00 -5.23 4.41
CA SER A 25 2.44 -5.24 4.71
C SER A 25 3.11 -3.93 4.28
N PHE A 26 2.85 -3.50 3.04
CA PHE A 26 3.50 -2.36 2.41
C PHE A 26 2.93 -1.00 2.82
N PHE A 27 1.61 -0.88 2.91
CA PHE A 27 0.91 0.41 2.98
C PHE A 27 -0.07 0.55 4.15
N GLY A 28 -0.27 -0.50 4.94
CA GLY A 28 -1.22 -0.49 6.06
C GLY A 28 -0.72 0.25 7.29
N GLU A 29 -0.23 1.48 7.17
CA GLU A 29 0.08 2.31 8.34
C GLU A 29 -1.12 2.34 9.28
N GLU A 30 -0.88 2.37 10.60
CA GLU A 30 -1.92 2.16 11.60
C GLU A 30 -3.13 3.06 11.37
N GLU A 31 -2.92 4.37 11.23
CA GLU A 31 -4.01 5.32 11.00
C GLU A 31 -4.74 5.08 9.68
N GLY A 32 -4.00 4.76 8.61
CA GLY A 32 -4.59 4.47 7.29
C GLY A 32 -5.42 3.18 7.30
N PHE A 33 -4.96 2.16 8.02
CA PHE A 33 -5.67 0.90 8.17
C PHE A 33 -6.94 1.07 9.03
N GLN A 34 -6.87 1.84 10.12
CA GLN A 34 -8.06 2.17 10.93
C GLN A 34 -9.09 2.96 10.11
N GLY A 35 -8.66 3.93 9.29
CA GLY A 35 -9.55 4.66 8.39
C GLY A 35 -10.24 3.75 7.36
N LEU A 36 -9.53 2.76 6.80
CA LEU A 36 -10.13 1.74 5.95
C LEU A 36 -11.20 0.93 6.68
N LEU A 37 -10.93 0.46 7.90
CA LEU A 37 -11.87 -0.32 8.70
C LEU A 37 -13.14 0.50 9.02
N GLN A 38 -12.99 1.78 9.38
CA GLN A 38 -14.11 2.68 9.60
C GLN A 38 -14.94 2.90 8.31
N TRP A 39 -14.27 3.03 7.17
CA TRP A 39 -14.94 3.25 5.89
C TRP A 39 -15.77 2.05 5.43
N ILE A 40 -15.26 0.82 5.59
CA ILE A 40 -16.01 -0.40 5.20
C ILE A 40 -17.12 -0.77 6.18
N GLY A 41 -16.96 -0.45 7.47
CA GLY A 41 -17.90 -0.78 8.55
C GLY A 41 -17.85 -2.25 9.02
N GLU A 42 -18.24 -2.49 10.26
CA GLU A 42 -18.23 -3.81 10.92
C GLU A 42 -19.17 -4.84 10.26
N ASP A 43 -20.26 -4.38 9.64
CA ASP A 43 -21.22 -5.25 8.94
C ASP A 43 -20.64 -5.84 7.64
N ASN A 44 -19.49 -5.32 7.16
CA ASN A 44 -18.84 -5.84 5.97
C ASN A 44 -18.08 -7.13 6.31
N PRO A 45 -18.31 -8.25 5.59
CA PRO A 45 -17.58 -9.50 5.80
C PRO A 45 -16.06 -9.38 5.68
N SER A 46 -15.56 -8.32 5.01
CA SER A 46 -14.13 -8.05 4.85
C SER A 46 -13.50 -7.43 6.08
N PHE A 47 -14.28 -6.87 7.02
CA PHE A 47 -13.79 -6.21 8.23
C PHE A 47 -12.94 -7.17 9.08
N GLU A 48 -13.53 -8.29 9.48
CA GLU A 48 -12.84 -9.33 10.25
C GLU A 48 -11.69 -9.99 9.47
N HIS A 49 -11.84 -10.13 8.16
CA HIS A 49 -10.79 -10.66 7.31
C HIS A 49 -9.54 -9.77 7.30
N LEU A 50 -9.71 -8.45 7.19
CA LEU A 50 -8.61 -7.49 7.21
C LEU A 50 -7.92 -7.48 8.57
N ILE A 51 -8.68 -7.48 9.68
CA ILE A 51 -8.14 -7.56 11.04
C ILE A 51 -7.32 -8.85 11.21
N THR A 52 -7.87 -9.99 10.78
CA THR A 52 -7.18 -11.29 10.84
C THR A 52 -5.87 -11.27 10.05
N LEU A 53 -5.87 -10.67 8.84
CA LEU A 53 -4.66 -10.56 8.03
C LEU A 53 -3.63 -9.63 8.67
N ALA A 54 -4.04 -8.50 9.23
CA ALA A 54 -3.17 -7.59 9.97
C ALA A 54 -2.60 -8.23 11.24
N GLY A 55 -3.35 -9.08 11.93
CA GLY A 55 -2.88 -9.86 13.07
C GLY A 55 -1.91 -11.01 12.70
N SER A 56 -1.81 -11.37 11.41
CA SER A 56 -0.97 -12.49 10.96
C SER A 56 0.53 -12.17 10.84
N PHE A 57 0.94 -10.91 11.01
CA PHE A 57 2.36 -10.53 11.00
C PHE A 57 3.01 -10.86 12.34
N ASN A 58 4.27 -11.30 12.29
CA ASN A 58 5.05 -11.67 13.48
C ASN A 58 6.54 -11.61 13.18
N ALA A 59 7.41 -11.92 14.15
CA ALA A 59 8.86 -11.86 13.99
C ALA A 59 9.41 -12.71 12.82
N THR A 60 8.74 -13.82 12.45
CA THR A 60 9.15 -14.68 11.32
C THR A 60 8.60 -14.22 9.98
N LYS A 61 7.49 -13.48 10.00
CA LYS A 61 6.82 -12.91 8.82
C LYS A 61 6.47 -11.45 9.09
N PRO A 62 7.49 -10.57 9.23
CA PRO A 62 7.27 -9.19 9.59
C PRO A 62 6.56 -8.44 8.46
N ARG A 63 6.10 -7.23 8.76
CA ARG A 63 5.71 -6.27 7.73
C ARG A 63 6.95 -5.72 7.05
N GLU A 64 6.79 -5.28 5.82
CA GLU A 64 7.87 -4.73 4.99
C GLU A 64 7.47 -3.34 4.46
N PRO A 65 7.15 -2.33 5.30
CA PRO A 65 6.53 -1.08 4.84
C PRO A 65 7.28 -0.45 3.68
N PHE A 66 6.56 -0.02 2.64
CA PHE A 66 7.20 0.54 1.43
C PHE A 66 8.01 1.80 1.75
N ALA A 67 7.59 2.57 2.75
CA ALA A 67 8.28 3.76 3.24
C ALA A 67 9.72 3.50 3.74
N THR A 68 10.09 2.26 4.06
CA THR A 68 11.45 1.91 4.53
C THR A 68 12.38 1.42 3.43
N TRP A 69 11.92 1.42 2.17
CA TRP A 69 12.67 0.87 1.04
C TRP A 69 13.73 1.86 0.55
N LEU A 70 14.91 1.80 1.15
CA LEU A 70 16.00 2.76 0.93
C LEU A 70 16.62 2.70 -0.48
N PHE A 71 16.39 1.62 -1.23
CA PHE A 71 16.84 1.51 -2.62
C PHE A 71 15.91 2.21 -3.62
N VAL A 72 14.76 2.70 -3.16
CA VAL A 72 13.83 3.51 -3.95
C VAL A 72 14.14 4.99 -3.68
N ASP A 73 14.08 5.81 -4.73
CA ASP A 73 14.21 7.27 -4.61
C ASP A 73 13.27 7.82 -3.53
N ALA A 74 13.75 8.82 -2.77
CA ALA A 74 13.03 9.30 -1.59
C ALA A 74 11.72 10.02 -1.97
N GLU A 75 11.75 10.85 -3.00
CA GLU A 75 10.57 11.58 -3.49
C GLU A 75 9.59 10.62 -4.16
N PHE A 76 10.08 9.64 -4.91
CA PHE A 76 9.21 8.60 -5.47
C PHE A 76 8.52 7.78 -4.39
N ARG A 77 9.26 7.44 -3.32
CA ARG A 77 8.73 6.67 -2.20
C ARG A 77 7.65 7.46 -1.46
N ASP A 78 7.86 8.75 -1.23
CA ASP A 78 6.86 9.63 -0.62
C ASP A 78 5.60 9.72 -1.47
N LEU A 79 5.74 9.97 -2.78
CA LEU A 79 4.63 10.00 -3.73
C LEU A 79 3.79 8.71 -3.68
N VAL A 80 4.44 7.54 -3.81
CA VAL A 80 3.74 6.25 -3.80
C VAL A 80 3.00 6.06 -2.48
N CYS A 81 3.65 6.32 -1.34
CA CYS A 81 3.01 6.21 -0.03
C CYS A 81 1.77 7.10 0.10
N ARG A 82 1.79 8.32 -0.43
CA ARG A 82 0.61 9.22 -0.44
C ARG A 82 -0.51 8.76 -1.37
N MET A 83 -0.18 8.07 -2.46
CA MET A 83 -1.16 7.52 -3.41
C MET A 83 -1.78 6.21 -2.91
N THR A 84 -1.08 5.44 -2.07
CA THR A 84 -1.50 4.10 -1.63
C THR A 84 -1.93 4.04 -0.17
N VAL A 85 -2.26 5.18 0.44
CA VAL A 85 -2.87 5.24 1.77
C VAL A 85 -4.15 4.41 1.76
N LEU A 86 -4.28 3.48 2.71
CA LEU A 86 -5.44 2.58 2.77
C LEU A 86 -6.74 3.29 3.14
N ASP A 87 -6.66 4.39 3.89
CA ASP A 87 -7.80 5.24 4.20
C ASP A 87 -8.23 6.02 2.95
N PRO A 88 -9.41 5.72 2.38
CA PRO A 88 -9.87 6.35 1.15
C PRO A 88 -10.03 7.87 1.25
N ALA A 89 -10.21 8.42 2.45
CA ALA A 89 -10.37 9.86 2.66
C ALA A 89 -9.04 10.63 2.71
N ARG A 90 -7.91 9.91 2.84
CA ARG A 90 -6.56 10.51 3.02
C ARG A 90 -5.64 10.38 1.82
N GLY A 91 -5.97 9.50 0.87
CA GLY A 91 -5.20 9.36 -0.37
C GLY A 91 -5.21 10.64 -1.18
N ILE A 92 -4.08 11.02 -1.75
CA ILE A 92 -4.01 12.18 -2.64
C ILE A 92 -4.73 11.90 -3.96
N THR A 93 -5.29 12.95 -4.56
CA THR A 93 -5.87 12.86 -5.91
C THR A 93 -4.80 12.81 -6.98
N ALA A 94 -5.17 12.39 -8.20
CA ALA A 94 -4.26 12.41 -9.34
C ALA A 94 -3.71 13.82 -9.64
N ALA A 95 -4.53 14.87 -9.47
CA ALA A 95 -4.08 16.26 -9.66
C ALA A 95 -3.00 16.65 -8.65
N GLN A 96 -3.21 16.34 -7.36
CA GLN A 96 -2.21 16.56 -6.30
C GLN A 96 -0.95 15.71 -6.49
N ALA A 97 -1.09 14.48 -7.00
CA ALA A 97 0.05 13.62 -7.32
C ALA A 97 0.95 14.24 -8.40
N LEU A 98 0.35 14.85 -9.44
CA LEU A 98 1.09 15.54 -10.50
C LEU A 98 1.86 16.79 -10.02
N GLU A 99 1.43 17.39 -8.91
CA GLU A 99 2.12 18.53 -8.27
C GLU A 99 3.31 18.09 -7.39
N HIS A 100 3.52 16.79 -7.18
CA HIS A 100 4.57 16.27 -6.31
C HIS A 100 5.98 16.56 -6.87
N PRO A 101 6.98 16.87 -6.02
CA PRO A 101 8.36 17.15 -6.44
C PRO A 101 8.94 16.08 -7.38
N TRP A 102 8.66 14.81 -7.10
CA TRP A 102 9.05 13.71 -8.01
C TRP A 102 8.65 13.92 -9.49
N PHE A 103 7.50 14.52 -9.80
CA PHE A 103 7.13 14.83 -11.19
C PHE A 103 7.71 16.17 -11.69
N VAL A 104 7.90 17.13 -10.79
CA VAL A 104 8.34 18.49 -11.12
C VAL A 104 9.86 18.58 -11.32
N GLU A 105 10.65 17.87 -10.52
CA GLU A 105 12.12 17.87 -10.62
C GLU A 105 12.61 17.12 -11.87
N ASN A 106 11.83 16.15 -12.36
CA ASN A 106 12.10 15.45 -13.62
C ASN A 106 11.80 16.31 -14.87
N HIS A 107 11.33 17.55 -14.71
CA HIS A 107 11.04 18.45 -15.83
C HIS A 107 12.25 19.29 -16.29
N ASP A 108 13.40 19.20 -15.61
CA ASP A 108 14.64 19.94 -15.94
C ASP A 108 15.72 19.11 -16.66
N GLU A 109 15.52 17.81 -16.90
CA GLU A 109 16.33 17.09 -17.89
C GLU A 109 15.77 17.36 -19.30
N GLY A 110 16.38 18.38 -19.91
CA GLY A 110 16.04 18.93 -21.21
C GLY A 110 15.70 17.89 -22.28
N VAL A 111 14.54 18.13 -22.89
CA VAL A 111 14.22 17.67 -24.24
C VAL A 111 15.37 18.08 -25.17
N LEU A 112 15.91 17.09 -25.88
CA LEU A 112 16.89 17.19 -26.96
C LEU A 112 16.55 18.29 -27.98
#